data_AF-A0A1B6LR28-F1
#
_entry.id   AF-A0A1B6LR28-F1
#
_cell.length_a   1.000
_cell.length_b   1.000
_cell.length_c   1.000
_cell.angle_alpha   90.00
_cell.angle_beta   90.00
_cell.angle_gamma   90.00
#
_symmetry.space_group_name_H-M   'P 1'
#
loop_
_entity.id
_entity.type
_entity.pdbx_description
1 polymer ?
#
loop_
_entity_poly.entity_id
_entity_poly.type
_entity_poly.pdbx_seq_one_letter_code
_entity_poly.pdbx_strand_id
1 'polypeptide(L)'
;FTFNSLPKKQLFGFLHGFMNYWPYEVESNETEEAVWSPDRGYKNKSKFENRPWRTAGGRNSHDVSFELFLNTEDFDHTCHSEGHGFWVSVHSPAELPSDSHPMTFVSTDQLSEIKVIPEIKKTKEELRKWDPKVRGCYFE
;
A
#
# COMPACT_ATOMS: atom_id res chain seq x y z
N PHE A 1 -6.34 1.50 -11.77
CA PHE A 1 -5.07 0.79 -11.51
C PHE A 1 -4.91 0.65 -10.01
N THR A 2 -4.54 -0.53 -9.50
CA THR A 2 -4.31 -0.78 -8.07
C THR A 2 -3.07 -1.66 -7.90
N PHE A 3 -2.28 -1.41 -6.86
CA PHE A 3 -1.12 -2.21 -6.54
C PHE A 3 -0.91 -2.23 -5.02
N ASN A 4 -0.30 -3.29 -4.52
CA ASN A 4 0.23 -3.34 -3.16
C ASN A 4 1.76 -3.30 -3.27
N SER A 5 2.40 -2.50 -2.41
CA SER A 5 3.87 -2.43 -2.38
C SER A 5 4.48 -3.70 -1.80
N LEU A 6 3.75 -4.47 -0.99
CA LEU A 6 4.16 -5.80 -0.56
C LEU A 6 3.99 -6.82 -1.71
N PRO A 7 5.04 -7.61 -2.06
CA PRO A 7 4.95 -8.60 -3.14
C PRO A 7 3.87 -9.65 -2.89
N LYS A 8 3.19 -10.10 -3.95
CA LYS A 8 2.07 -11.06 -3.87
C LYS A 8 2.45 -12.35 -3.15
N LYS A 9 3.65 -12.87 -3.42
CA LYS A 9 4.20 -14.07 -2.76
C LYS A 9 4.29 -13.90 -1.24
N GLN A 10 4.58 -12.70 -0.75
CA GLN A 10 4.66 -12.40 0.68
C GLN A 10 3.28 -12.18 1.29
N LEU A 11 2.35 -11.57 0.55
CA LEU A 11 0.98 -11.32 1.01
C LEU A 11 0.15 -12.61 1.10
N PHE A 12 0.25 -13.49 0.10
CA PHE A 12 -0.60 -14.69 0.00
C PHE A 12 0.14 -15.99 0.33
N GLY A 13 1.46 -15.96 0.50
CA GLY A 13 2.26 -17.16 0.77
C GLY A 13 2.02 -18.26 -0.27
N PHE A 14 1.69 -19.47 0.18
CA PHE A 14 1.42 -20.60 -0.72
C PHE A 14 0.26 -20.35 -1.68
N LEU A 15 -0.70 -19.48 -1.30
CA LEU A 15 -1.88 -19.19 -2.12
C LEU A 15 -1.59 -18.30 -3.33
N HIS A 16 -0.41 -17.70 -3.42
CA HIS A 16 -0.06 -16.76 -4.50
C HIS A 16 -0.25 -17.34 -5.92
N GLY A 17 -0.03 -18.65 -6.11
CA GLY A 17 -0.14 -19.32 -7.41
C GLY A 17 -1.57 -19.51 -7.87
N PHE A 18 -2.56 -19.38 -6.97
CA PHE A 18 -3.98 -19.41 -7.31
C PHE A 18 -4.53 -18.01 -7.62
N MET A 19 -3.78 -16.94 -7.32
CA MET A 19 -4.19 -15.56 -7.53
C MET A 19 -3.80 -15.07 -8.93
N ASN A 20 -4.51 -15.54 -9.95
CA ASN A 20 -4.24 -15.20 -11.37
C ASN A 20 -4.72 -13.80 -11.76
N TYR A 21 -5.56 -13.17 -10.94
CA TYR A 21 -6.20 -11.88 -11.23
C TYR A 21 -5.50 -10.68 -10.58
N TRP A 22 -4.28 -10.82 -10.05
CA TRP A 22 -3.55 -9.66 -9.53
C TRP A 22 -2.92 -8.90 -10.70
N PRO A 23 -3.50 -7.74 -11.10
CA PRO A 23 -3.30 -7.24 -12.45
C PRO A 23 -1.90 -6.66 -12.65
N TYR A 24 -1.21 -6.22 -11.58
CA TYR A 24 0.13 -5.66 -11.65
C TYR A 24 0.90 -5.93 -10.36
N GLU A 25 1.99 -6.68 -10.47
CA GLU A 25 3.03 -6.71 -9.45
C GLU A 25 4.08 -5.65 -9.80
N VAL A 26 4.40 -4.78 -8.85
CA VAL A 26 5.55 -3.90 -9.03
C VAL A 26 6.78 -4.80 -8.97
N GLU A 27 7.58 -4.82 -10.03
CA GLU A 27 8.78 -5.64 -10.13
C GLU A 27 9.62 -5.49 -8.85
N SER A 28 9.83 -6.58 -8.13
CA SER A 28 10.52 -6.59 -6.85
C SER A 28 11.61 -7.65 -6.88
N ASN A 29 12.78 -7.34 -6.33
CA ASN A 29 13.81 -8.35 -6.12
C ASN A 29 13.23 -9.46 -5.25
N GLU A 30 12.96 -10.61 -5.86
CA GLU A 30 12.44 -11.80 -5.22
C GLU A 30 13.45 -12.32 -4.20
N THR A 31 13.45 -11.72 -3.02
CA THR A 31 14.09 -12.33 -1.86
C THR A 31 13.11 -13.33 -1.26
N GLU A 32 13.58 -14.55 -1.00
CA GLU A 32 12.75 -15.61 -0.39
C GLU A 32 12.22 -15.22 0.99
N GLU A 33 12.95 -14.38 1.72
CA GLU A 33 12.56 -13.89 3.04
C GLU A 33 11.89 -12.52 2.95
N ALA A 34 10.69 -12.39 3.52
CA ALA A 34 10.01 -11.10 3.64
C ALA A 34 10.83 -10.13 4.51
N VAL A 35 11.26 -9.01 3.90
CA VAL A 35 12.01 -7.93 4.56
C VAL A 35 11.15 -7.13 5.55
N TRP A 36 9.83 -7.30 5.48
CA TRP A 36 8.83 -6.73 6.38
C TRP A 36 7.72 -7.73 6.70
N SER A 37 7.13 -7.60 7.89
CA SER A 37 5.87 -8.28 8.25
C SER A 37 5.15 -7.44 9.32
N PRO A 38 3.83 -7.56 9.47
CA PRO A 38 3.10 -6.83 10.52
C PRO A 38 3.74 -7.02 11.91
N ASP A 39 3.95 -8.27 12.33
CA ASP A 39 4.46 -8.58 13.68
C ASP A 39 5.88 -8.07 13.96
N ARG A 40 6.78 -8.17 12.97
CA ARG A 40 8.22 -7.88 13.16
C ARG A 40 8.60 -6.47 12.71
N GLY A 41 7.79 -5.84 11.86
CA GLY A 41 8.19 -4.68 11.08
C GLY A 41 9.33 -5.00 10.12
N TYR A 42 10.13 -3.99 9.78
CA TYR A 42 11.26 -4.12 8.85
C TYR A 42 12.46 -4.79 9.52
N LYS A 43 13.02 -5.82 8.88
CA LYS A 43 14.22 -6.53 9.32
C LYS A 43 15.45 -5.61 9.38
N ASN A 44 15.63 -4.76 8.37
CA ASN A 44 16.69 -3.76 8.35
C ASN A 44 16.09 -2.36 8.17
N LYS A 45 16.18 -1.55 9.24
CA LYS A 45 15.62 -0.19 9.25
C LYS A 45 16.47 0.85 8.52
N SER A 46 17.70 0.55 8.09
CA SER A 46 18.54 1.50 7.34
C SER A 46 18.34 1.44 5.82
N LYS A 47 17.71 0.37 5.30
CA LYS A 47 17.40 0.21 3.87
C LYS A 47 15.99 0.72 3.56
N PHE A 48 15.90 1.92 2.98
CA PHE A 48 14.63 2.57 2.61
C PHE A 48 14.04 2.06 1.29
N GLU A 49 14.86 1.47 0.43
CA GLU A 49 14.43 0.88 -0.85
C GLU A 49 13.66 -0.45 -0.67
N ASN A 50 13.70 -1.03 0.54
CA ASN A 50 12.93 -2.22 0.85
C ASN A 50 11.44 -1.94 0.69
N ARG A 51 10.70 -2.89 0.12
CA ARG A 51 9.25 -2.86 0.08
C ARG A 51 8.63 -3.58 1.29
N PRO A 52 7.47 -3.13 1.81
CA PRO A 52 6.71 -1.94 1.39
C PRO A 52 7.52 -0.66 1.62
N TRP A 53 7.30 0.38 0.79
CA TRP A 53 8.14 1.58 0.86
C TRP A 53 8.04 2.25 2.22
N ARG A 54 9.17 2.79 2.69
CA ARG A 54 9.22 3.57 3.92
C ARG A 54 9.45 5.02 3.62
N THR A 55 8.58 5.86 4.16
CA THR A 55 8.82 7.30 4.24
C THR A 55 9.50 7.60 5.58
N ALA A 56 10.50 8.49 5.57
CA ALA A 56 11.21 8.89 6.78
C ALA A 56 10.43 9.95 7.59
N GLY A 57 9.38 10.54 7.00
CA GLY A 57 8.66 11.67 7.58
C GLY A 57 9.58 12.88 7.77
N GLY A 58 9.68 13.74 6.76
CA GLY A 58 10.56 14.92 6.76
C GLY A 58 10.49 15.68 5.43
N ARG A 59 11.09 16.87 5.33
CA ARG A 59 11.04 17.76 4.14
C ARG A 59 11.30 17.00 2.83
N ASN A 60 10.34 17.07 1.91
CA ASN A 60 10.34 17.00 0.44
C ASN A 60 11.20 15.95 -0.31
N SER A 61 11.99 15.10 0.35
CA SER A 61 12.90 14.15 -0.31
C SER A 61 12.70 12.69 0.10
N HIS A 62 11.64 12.39 0.87
CA HIS A 62 11.35 11.04 1.37
C HIS A 62 9.89 10.62 1.17
N ASP A 63 9.24 11.25 0.20
CA ASP A 63 7.84 11.06 -0.16
C ASP A 63 7.75 9.98 -1.25
N VAL A 64 6.54 9.44 -1.46
CA VAL A 64 6.28 8.58 -2.61
C VAL A 64 5.54 9.40 -3.65
N SER A 65 6.12 9.53 -4.84
CA SER A 65 5.56 10.29 -5.95
C SER A 65 5.04 9.35 -7.03
N PHE A 66 3.86 9.66 -7.55
CA PHE A 66 3.25 8.95 -8.69
C PHE A 66 2.99 9.96 -9.79
N GLU A 67 3.39 9.62 -11.02
CA GLU A 67 2.99 10.33 -12.22
C GLU A 67 1.87 9.50 -12.88
N LEU A 68 0.68 10.09 -12.95
CA LEU A 68 -0.51 9.43 -13.45
C LEU A 68 -0.92 10.09 -14.76
N PHE A 69 -1.03 9.29 -15.82
CA PHE A 69 -1.49 9.75 -17.12
C PHE A 69 -2.94 9.32 -17.34
N LEU A 70 -3.79 10.25 -17.73
CA LEU A 70 -5.17 10.00 -18.11
C LEU A 70 -5.41 10.54 -19.52
N ASN A 71 -5.83 9.67 -20.45
CA ASN A 71 -6.31 10.13 -21.73
C ASN A 71 -7.76 10.60 -21.58
N THR A 72 -7.99 11.91 -21.55
CA THR A 72 -9.32 12.49 -21.37
C THR A 72 -10.21 12.32 -22.60
N GLU A 73 -9.64 12.02 -23.78
CA GLU A 73 -10.38 11.78 -25.02
C GLU A 73 -11.23 10.50 -24.98
N ASP A 74 -10.87 9.54 -24.11
CA ASP A 74 -11.59 8.26 -23.97
C ASP A 74 -12.86 8.38 -23.11
N PHE A 75 -13.15 9.56 -22.55
CA PHE A 75 -14.26 9.76 -21.62
C PHE A 75 -15.54 10.27 -22.31
N ASP A 76 -16.67 9.67 -21.94
CA ASP A 76 -17.97 10.19 -22.32
C ASP A 76 -18.32 11.45 -21.51
N HIS A 77 -18.40 12.59 -22.19
CA HIS A 77 -18.75 13.89 -21.60
C HIS A 77 -20.15 13.94 -20.98
N THR A 78 -21.02 12.97 -21.26
CA THR A 78 -22.37 12.89 -20.68
C THR A 78 -22.42 12.13 -19.35
N CYS A 79 -21.39 11.35 -19.02
CA CYS A 79 -21.38 10.47 -17.84
C CYS A 79 -20.80 11.13 -16.57
N HIS A 80 -20.04 12.22 -16.66
CA HIS A 80 -19.30 12.76 -15.51
C HIS A 80 -19.46 14.28 -15.35
N SER A 81 -20.09 14.69 -14.25
CA SER A 81 -20.23 16.10 -13.84
C SER A 81 -19.08 16.62 -12.97
N GLU A 82 -18.26 15.73 -12.39
CA GLU A 82 -17.23 16.07 -11.39
C GLU A 82 -15.81 16.24 -11.98
N GLY A 83 -15.67 16.18 -13.31
CA GLY A 83 -14.40 16.34 -14.02
C GLY A 83 -13.64 15.03 -14.27
N HIS A 84 -12.45 15.14 -14.85
CA HIS A 84 -11.55 14.00 -15.15
C HIS A 84 -10.49 13.85 -14.07
N GLY A 85 -10.18 12.61 -13.68
CA GLY A 85 -9.21 12.35 -12.62
C GLY A 85 -9.17 10.91 -12.13
N PHE A 86 -8.60 10.75 -10.94
CA PHE A 86 -8.35 9.46 -10.30
C PHE A 86 -8.96 9.42 -8.91
N TRP A 87 -9.69 8.35 -8.60
CA TRP A 87 -9.96 7.98 -7.21
C TRP A 87 -8.72 7.30 -6.63
N VAL A 88 -8.14 7.92 -5.62
CA VAL A 88 -6.94 7.44 -4.93
C VAL A 88 -7.36 6.93 -3.56
N SER A 89 -6.96 5.69 -3.24
CA SER A 89 -7.18 5.04 -1.95
C SER A 89 -5.84 4.63 -1.35
N VAL A 90 -5.71 4.76 -0.03
CA VAL A 90 -4.51 4.40 0.73
C VAL A 90 -4.90 3.36 1.79
N HIS A 91 -4.15 2.27 1.86
CA HIS A 91 -4.39 1.16 2.78
C HIS A 91 -3.08 0.61 3.37
N SER A 92 -3.19 -0.21 4.41
CA SER A 92 -2.03 -0.91 4.98
C SER A 92 -1.46 -1.92 3.98
N PRO A 93 -0.13 -2.11 3.88
CA PRO A 93 0.45 -3.16 3.04
C PRO A 93 0.02 -4.59 3.44
N ALA A 94 -0.46 -4.77 4.67
CA ALA A 94 -1.02 -6.04 5.16
C ALA A 94 -2.45 -6.31 4.68
N GLU A 95 -3.11 -5.31 4.12
CA GLU A 95 -4.51 -5.37 3.71
C GLU A 95 -4.62 -5.48 2.19
N LEU A 96 -5.76 -6.02 1.74
CA LEU A 96 -6.17 -5.96 0.35
C LEU A 96 -6.92 -4.65 0.10
N PRO A 97 -6.73 -4.01 -1.07
CA PRO A 97 -7.51 -2.84 -1.43
C PRO A 97 -9.01 -3.20 -1.46
N SER A 98 -9.82 -2.34 -0.85
CA SER A 98 -11.28 -2.47 -0.79
C SER A 98 -11.92 -1.08 -0.65
N ASP A 99 -13.21 -0.99 -0.95
CA ASP A 99 -13.99 0.26 -0.90
C ASP A 99 -14.18 0.82 0.53
N SER A 100 -13.80 0.05 1.56
CA SER A 100 -13.85 0.52 2.96
C SER A 100 -12.69 1.44 3.33
N HIS A 101 -11.65 1.51 2.51
CA HIS A 101 -10.49 2.34 2.78
C HIS A 101 -10.77 3.82 2.47
N PRO A 102 -10.09 4.75 3.14
CA PRO A 102 -10.20 6.17 2.81
C PRO A 102 -9.86 6.42 1.34
N MET A 103 -10.73 7.14 0.65
CA MET A 103 -10.55 7.53 -0.75
C MET A 103 -10.66 9.04 -0.91
N THR A 104 -9.95 9.58 -1.90
CA THR A 104 -10.07 10.96 -2.34
C THR A 104 -9.97 11.04 -3.85
N PHE A 105 -10.66 12.02 -4.44
CA PHE A 105 -10.53 12.32 -5.85
C PHE A 105 -9.33 13.24 -6.10
N VAL A 106 -8.59 12.97 -7.18
CA VAL A 106 -7.46 13.77 -7.66
C VAL A 106 -7.72 14.12 -9.12
N SER A 107 -7.95 15.41 -9.41
CA SER A 107 -8.17 15.87 -10.79
C SER A 107 -6.89 15.80 -11.63
N THR A 108 -7.04 15.70 -12.95
CA THR A 108 -5.92 15.78 -13.90
C THR A 108 -5.29 17.17 -13.96
N ASP A 109 -4.14 17.28 -14.63
CA ASP A 109 -3.47 18.55 -14.99
C ASP A 109 -3.02 19.42 -13.82
N GLN A 110 -2.85 18.80 -12.64
CA GLN A 110 -2.35 19.46 -11.44
C GLN A 110 -1.43 18.56 -10.62
N LEU A 111 -0.54 19.18 -9.85
CA LEU A 111 0.19 18.52 -8.80
C LEU A 111 -0.69 18.43 -7.55
N SER A 112 -0.98 17.20 -7.10
CA SER A 112 -1.74 16.96 -5.88
C SER A 112 -0.86 16.36 -4.80
N GLU A 113 -0.91 16.93 -3.59
CA GLU A 113 -0.17 16.45 -2.42
C GLU A 113 -1.15 15.84 -1.41
N ILE A 114 -0.96 14.56 -1.09
CA ILE A 114 -1.80 13.83 -0.13
C ILE A 114 -1.01 13.62 1.16
N LYS A 115 -1.42 14.31 2.23
CA LYS A 115 -0.85 14.10 3.56
C LYS A 115 -1.50 12.91 4.24
N VAL A 116 -0.73 11.85 4.46
CA VAL A 116 -1.17 10.66 5.21
C VAL A 116 -0.82 10.83 6.69
N ILE A 117 -1.84 10.76 7.56
CA ILE A 117 -1.68 10.79 9.03
C ILE A 117 -2.17 9.45 9.57
N PRO A 118 -1.26 8.49 9.87
CA PRO A 118 -1.67 7.16 10.33
C PRO A 118 -2.08 7.18 11.82
N GLU A 119 -3.25 6.63 12.12
CA GLU A 119 -3.68 6.33 13.48
C GLU A 119 -3.38 4.86 13.83
N ILE A 120 -2.29 4.61 14.55
CA ILE A 120 -1.85 3.25 14.87
C ILE A 120 -2.41 2.82 16.22
N LYS A 121 -3.27 1.79 16.22
CA LYS A 121 -3.78 1.14 17.44
C LYS A 121 -2.93 -0.05 17.80
N LYS A 122 -2.05 0.11 18.79
CA LYS A 122 -1.13 -0.95 19.22
C LYS A 122 -1.72 -1.79 20.34
N THR A 123 -1.48 -3.09 20.26
CA THR A 123 -1.71 -4.03 21.37
C THR A 123 -0.61 -3.86 22.44
N LYS A 124 -0.88 -4.25 23.70
CA LYS A 124 0.14 -4.20 24.77
C LYS A 124 1.39 -4.99 24.39
N GLU A 125 2.56 -4.39 24.57
CA GLU A 125 3.85 -4.96 24.12
C GLU A 125 4.16 -6.31 24.76
N GLU A 126 3.71 -6.53 26.00
CA GLU A 126 3.82 -7.81 26.71
C GLU A 126 3.15 -8.98 25.99
N LEU A 127 2.17 -8.70 25.11
CA LEU A 127 1.48 -9.72 24.34
C LEU A 127 2.28 -10.16 23.11
N ARG A 128 3.38 -9.47 22.77
CA ARG A 128 4.23 -9.78 21.61
C ARG A 128 5.02 -11.06 21.77
N LYS A 129 5.27 -11.50 23.01
CA LYS A 129 5.93 -12.77 23.33
C LYS A 129 5.10 -14.01 23.00
N TRP A 130 3.78 -13.84 22.86
CA TRP A 130 2.88 -14.93 22.52
C TRP A 130 2.86 -15.12 21.01
N ASP A 131 2.83 -16.38 20.59
CA ASP A 131 2.66 -16.71 19.17
C ASP A 131 1.36 -16.08 18.63
N PRO A 132 1.36 -15.49 17.41
CA PRO A 132 0.18 -14.86 16.82
C PRO A 132 -1.05 -15.78 16.80
N LYS A 133 -0.87 -17.09 16.60
CA LYS A 133 -1.96 -18.07 16.61
C LYS A 133 -2.59 -18.21 17.99
N VAL A 134 -1.79 -18.14 19.05
CA VAL A 134 -2.26 -18.20 20.45
C VAL A 134 -2.93 -16.90 20.86
N ARG A 135 -2.39 -15.77 20.38
CA ARG A 135 -2.94 -14.42 20.63
C ARG A 135 -4.22 -14.13 19.85
N GLY A 136 -4.44 -14.81 18.73
CA GLY A 136 -5.59 -14.62 17.84
C GLY A 136 -5.50 -13.39 16.93
N CYS A 137 -4.36 -12.69 16.91
CA CYS A 137 -4.12 -11.53 16.05
C CYS A 137 -2.62 -11.31 15.78
N TYR A 138 -2.31 -10.57 14.72
CA TYR A 138 -0.96 -10.06 14.42
C TYR A 138 -0.76 -8.69 15.09
N PHE A 139 0.47 -8.33 15.43
CA PHE A 139 0.78 -6.95 15.81
C PHE A 139 0.84 -6.08 14.55
N GLU A 140 0.28 -4.87 14.65
CA GLU A 140 0.41 -3.78 13.66
C GLU A 140 1.25 -2.63 14.23
#